data_AF-A0A4Q7YV85-F1
#
_entry.id   AF-A0A4Q7YV85-F1
#
_cell.length_a   1.000
_cell.length_b   1.000
_cell.length_c   1.000
_cell.angle_alpha   90.00
_cell.angle_beta   90.00
_cell.angle_gamma   90.00
#
_symmetry.space_group_name_H-M   'P 1'
#
loop_
_entity.id
_entity.type
_entity.pdbx_description
1 polymer ?
#
loop_
_entity_poly.entity_id
_entity_poly.type
_entity_poly.pdbx_seq_one_letter_code
_entity_poly.pdbx_strand_id
1 'polypeptide(L)'
;MSRSLLLCVLLFFTVTAARATEVGISAQALERTLKTQLFNDPDGRHYLRGDRKSSCFVYADSPRVTFSQDRVIVHIHTRAKLGTGLYGACVGVSLTRDVDVSVLPDAQGETIGFRDARIDHLSDSRELNFLLVPFLSHQLPQQMKVNAADLMRQLLSRSAETTGYAFSLTVLKIHSMLVQGSLLVLDVDAGMKVN
;
A
#
# COMPACT_ATOMS: atom_id res chain seq x y z
N MET A 1 8.28 -16.63 -57.34
CA MET A 1 8.82 -15.82 -56.23
C MET A 1 7.80 -14.84 -55.62
N SER A 2 6.79 -14.34 -56.35
CA SER A 2 5.77 -13.40 -55.83
C SER A 2 4.77 -13.99 -54.81
N ARG A 3 4.48 -15.31 -54.86
CA ARG A 3 3.49 -15.95 -53.96
C ARG A 3 3.96 -16.09 -52.51
N SER A 4 5.26 -16.24 -52.26
CA SER A 4 5.81 -16.39 -50.91
C SER A 4 5.86 -15.06 -50.14
N LEU A 5 5.97 -13.92 -50.84
CA LEU A 5 5.92 -12.59 -50.24
C LEU A 5 4.51 -12.22 -49.74
N LEU A 6 3.46 -12.68 -50.40
CA LEU A 6 2.08 -12.42 -49.96
C LEU A 6 1.75 -13.13 -48.64
N LEU A 7 2.32 -14.32 -48.41
CA LEU A 7 2.04 -15.11 -47.20
C LEU A 7 2.68 -14.48 -45.94
N CYS A 8 3.85 -13.84 -46.07
CA CYS A 8 4.49 -13.15 -44.94
C CYS A 8 3.77 -11.85 -44.54
N VAL A 9 3.11 -11.15 -45.47
CA VAL A 9 2.39 -9.91 -45.16
C VAL A 9 1.06 -10.19 -44.44
N LEU A 10 0.41 -11.33 -44.74
CA LEU A 10 -0.84 -11.74 -44.07
C LEU A 10 -0.64 -12.23 -42.63
N LEU A 11 0.55 -12.72 -42.26
CA LEU A 11 0.87 -13.19 -40.91
C LEU A 11 1.13 -12.06 -39.89
N PHE A 12 1.37 -10.82 -40.34
CA PHE A 12 1.64 -9.69 -39.45
C PHE A 12 0.38 -8.97 -38.92
N PHE A 13 -0.81 -9.31 -39.41
CA PHE A 13 -2.05 -8.57 -39.08
C PHE A 13 -2.90 -9.18 -37.96
N THR A 14 -2.49 -10.28 -37.33
CA THR A 14 -3.30 -10.97 -36.32
C THR A 14 -2.74 -10.90 -34.89
N VAL A 15 -1.84 -9.95 -34.60
CA VAL A 15 -1.51 -9.65 -33.20
C VAL A 15 -2.63 -8.78 -32.64
N THR A 16 -3.75 -9.40 -32.27
CA THR A 16 -4.71 -8.77 -31.38
C THR A 16 -3.98 -8.49 -30.07
N ALA A 17 -3.60 -7.23 -29.86
CA ALA A 17 -3.10 -6.77 -28.59
C ALA A 17 -4.22 -6.98 -27.55
N ALA A 18 -4.11 -8.06 -26.77
CA ALA A 18 -4.93 -8.25 -25.60
C ALA A 18 -4.61 -7.09 -24.65
N ARG A 19 -5.53 -6.12 -24.57
CA ARG A 19 -5.45 -5.02 -23.62
C ARG A 19 -5.72 -5.64 -22.25
N ALA A 20 -4.68 -5.78 -21.44
CA ALA A 20 -4.84 -6.14 -20.05
C ALA A 20 -5.61 -5.01 -19.32
N THR A 21 -6.35 -5.35 -18.28
CA THR A 21 -7.18 -4.37 -17.58
C THR A 21 -6.30 -3.62 -16.58
N GLU A 22 -6.16 -2.32 -16.76
CA GLU A 22 -5.40 -1.48 -15.83
C GLU A 22 -6.32 -0.83 -14.80
N VAL A 23 -5.94 -0.93 -13.52
CA VAL A 23 -6.64 -0.27 -12.41
C VAL A 23 -5.70 0.75 -11.79
N GLY A 24 -6.09 2.03 -11.89
CA GLY A 24 -5.36 3.13 -11.27
C GLY A 24 -5.82 3.37 -9.83
N ILE A 25 -4.90 3.32 -8.89
CA ILE A 25 -5.12 3.64 -7.47
C ILE A 25 -4.46 4.98 -7.16
N SER A 26 -5.26 5.95 -6.71
CA SER A 26 -4.74 7.27 -6.34
C SER A 26 -4.07 7.25 -4.98
N ALA A 27 -3.16 8.20 -4.75
CA ALA A 27 -2.51 8.38 -3.46
C ALA A 27 -3.55 8.62 -2.34
N GLN A 28 -4.63 9.34 -2.61
CA GLN A 28 -5.70 9.57 -1.64
C GLN A 28 -6.45 8.29 -1.28
N ALA A 29 -6.61 7.36 -2.23
CA ALA A 29 -7.23 6.06 -1.95
C ALA A 29 -6.33 5.24 -1.01
N LEU A 30 -5.02 5.19 -1.27
CA LEU A 30 -4.06 4.54 -0.37
C LEU A 30 -4.01 5.22 1.00
N GLU A 31 -4.04 6.55 1.07
CA GLU A 31 -4.06 7.30 2.34
C GLU A 31 -5.29 6.96 3.19
N ARG A 32 -6.48 6.87 2.57
CA ARG A 32 -7.70 6.45 3.26
C ARG A 32 -7.58 5.03 3.79
N THR A 33 -7.10 4.09 2.96
CA THR A 33 -6.88 2.71 3.38
C THR A 33 -5.93 2.64 4.57
N LEU A 34 -4.83 3.38 4.53
CA LEU A 34 -3.85 3.43 5.63
C LEU A 34 -4.48 4.00 6.92
N LYS A 35 -5.31 5.04 6.81
CA LYS A 35 -6.06 5.59 7.95
C LYS A 35 -7.03 4.57 8.56
N THR A 36 -7.78 3.84 7.73
CA THR A 36 -8.75 2.85 8.20
C THR A 36 -8.09 1.61 8.80
N GLN A 37 -6.96 1.16 8.23
CA GLN A 37 -6.33 -0.09 8.65
C GLN A 37 -5.32 0.10 9.78
N LEU A 38 -4.58 1.21 9.80
CA LEU A 38 -3.44 1.38 10.69
C LEU A 38 -3.58 2.54 11.68
N PHE A 39 -4.10 3.68 11.23
CA PHE A 39 -4.28 4.89 12.05
C PHE A 39 -5.73 5.05 12.51
N ASN A 40 -6.29 3.97 13.05
CA ASN A 40 -7.72 3.83 13.34
C ASN A 40 -8.10 4.07 14.81
N ASP A 41 -7.16 4.45 15.67
CA ASP A 41 -7.47 4.99 17.00
C ASP A 41 -8.34 6.26 16.83
N PRO A 42 -9.34 6.55 17.69
CA PRO A 42 -10.15 7.77 17.64
C PRO A 42 -9.39 9.08 17.39
N ASP A 43 -8.13 9.15 17.81
CA ASP A 43 -7.28 10.34 17.64
C ASP A 43 -6.44 10.30 16.33
N GLY A 44 -6.66 9.31 15.46
CA GLY A 44 -5.91 9.11 14.21
C GLY A 44 -4.46 8.68 14.42
N ARG A 45 -4.17 8.04 15.56
CA ARG A 45 -2.82 7.66 15.99
C ARG A 45 -2.56 6.18 15.76
N HIS A 46 -1.32 5.86 15.42
CA HIS A 46 -0.79 4.51 15.44
C HIS A 46 0.38 4.44 16.42
N TYR A 47 0.22 3.68 17.51
CA TYR A 47 1.25 3.53 18.53
C TYR A 47 2.28 2.48 18.09
N LEU A 48 3.52 2.93 17.90
CA LEU A 48 4.68 2.10 17.57
C LEU A 48 5.25 1.44 18.84
N ARG A 49 5.12 2.12 19.98
CA ARG A 49 5.52 1.63 21.31
C ARG A 49 4.64 2.24 22.40
N GLY A 50 4.23 1.40 23.34
CA GLY A 50 3.29 1.80 24.39
C GLY A 50 1.89 2.02 23.81
N ASP A 51 1.07 2.75 24.54
CA ASP A 51 -0.31 3.08 24.19
C ASP A 51 -0.74 4.41 24.82
N ARG A 52 -2.03 4.75 24.72
CA ARG A 52 -2.61 5.96 25.32
C ARG A 52 -2.43 6.07 26.85
N LYS A 53 -2.23 4.95 27.54
CA LYS A 53 -2.09 4.88 29.02
C LYS A 53 -0.63 4.82 29.45
N SER A 54 0.29 4.57 28.53
CA SER A 54 1.71 4.44 28.79
C SER A 54 2.33 5.81 29.10
N SER A 55 3.17 5.87 30.14
CA SER A 55 3.87 7.09 30.52
C SER A 55 4.87 7.53 29.43
N CYS A 56 5.69 6.59 28.95
CA CYS A 56 6.56 6.73 27.79
C CYS A 56 5.93 6.02 26.58
N PHE A 57 5.95 6.65 25.40
CA PHE A 57 5.29 6.14 24.21
C PHE A 57 5.99 6.61 22.94
N VAL A 58 5.70 5.93 21.82
CA VAL A 58 6.02 6.38 20.48
C VAL A 58 4.79 6.15 19.62
N TYR A 59 4.32 7.18 18.93
CA TYR A 59 3.24 7.05 17.96
C TYR A 59 3.51 7.87 16.70
N ALA A 60 2.89 7.44 15.62
CA ALA A 60 2.76 8.19 14.39
C ALA A 60 1.32 8.68 14.22
N ASP A 61 1.14 9.82 13.58
CA ASP A 61 -0.15 10.39 13.22
C ASP A 61 -0.09 11.06 11.83
N SER A 62 -1.25 11.52 11.37
CA SER A 62 -1.40 12.34 10.16
C SER A 62 -0.74 11.76 8.89
N PRO A 63 -1.02 10.49 8.53
CA PRO A 63 -0.39 9.87 7.38
C PRO A 63 -0.81 10.57 6.08
N ARG A 64 0.17 10.83 5.20
CA ARG A 64 -0.04 11.34 3.85
C ARG A 64 0.71 10.46 2.85
N VAL A 65 0.07 10.16 1.73
CA VAL A 65 0.67 9.32 0.69
C VAL A 65 0.99 10.16 -0.54
N THR A 66 2.17 9.96 -1.10
CA THR A 66 2.60 10.50 -2.38
C THR A 66 3.31 9.42 -3.19
N PHE A 67 3.58 9.71 -4.46
CA PHE A 67 4.32 8.83 -5.35
C PHE A 67 5.57 9.55 -5.85
N SER A 68 6.69 8.84 -5.85
CA SER A 68 7.96 9.37 -6.35
C SER A 68 8.71 8.26 -7.06
N GLN A 69 9.05 8.48 -8.32
CA GLN A 69 9.72 7.48 -9.17
C GLN A 69 8.93 6.16 -9.21
N ASP A 70 9.51 5.06 -8.73
CA ASP A 70 8.92 3.73 -8.65
C ASP A 70 8.36 3.41 -7.24
N ARG A 71 8.38 4.37 -6.33
CA ARG A 71 8.04 4.19 -4.91
C ARG A 71 6.78 4.92 -4.48
N VAL A 72 6.10 4.29 -3.51
CA VAL A 72 5.08 4.94 -2.70
C VAL A 72 5.76 5.55 -1.49
N ILE A 73 5.58 6.84 -1.28
CA ILE A 73 6.12 7.55 -0.11
C ILE A 73 4.99 7.83 0.86
N VAL A 74 5.18 7.42 2.11
CA VAL A 74 4.28 7.66 3.23
C VAL A 74 4.95 8.66 4.17
N HIS A 75 4.41 9.87 4.20
CA HIS A 75 4.80 10.91 5.15
C HIS A 75 4.01 10.72 6.44
N ILE A 76 4.69 10.65 7.57
CA ILE A 76 4.07 10.50 8.88
C ILE A 76 4.65 11.50 9.88
N HIS A 77 3.81 12.02 10.76
CA HIS A 77 4.24 12.83 11.88
C HIS A 77 4.45 11.94 13.09
N THR A 78 5.66 11.90 13.64
CA THR A 78 6.03 11.01 14.74
C THR A 78 6.27 11.79 16.02
N ARG A 79 5.69 11.31 17.13
CA ARG A 79 5.92 11.81 18.48
C ARG A 79 6.41 10.70 19.39
N ALA A 80 7.48 10.98 20.11
CA ALA A 80 8.14 10.03 20.99
C ALA A 80 8.43 10.67 22.36
N LYS A 81 8.04 9.98 23.43
CA LYS A 81 8.55 10.19 24.80
C LYS A 81 9.35 8.95 25.17
N LEU A 82 10.67 9.09 25.19
CA LEU A 82 11.61 8.00 25.42
C LEU A 82 12.27 8.20 26.78
N GLY A 83 12.32 7.14 27.59
CA GLY A 83 12.91 7.22 28.92
C GLY A 83 12.34 6.14 29.84
N THR A 84 12.33 6.45 31.13
CA THR A 84 11.82 5.56 32.17
C THR A 84 10.52 6.10 32.74
N GLY A 85 9.51 5.25 32.84
CA GLY A 85 8.27 5.57 33.53
C GLY A 85 8.46 5.58 35.05
N LEU A 86 8.27 6.73 35.69
CA LEU A 86 8.32 6.88 37.15
C LEU A 86 7.06 7.60 37.63
N TYR A 87 6.31 6.96 38.54
CA TYR A 87 5.06 7.50 39.09
C TYR A 87 4.06 8.01 38.04
N GLY A 88 3.95 7.32 36.91
CA GLY A 88 3.04 7.71 35.80
C GLY A 88 3.58 8.80 34.87
N ALA A 89 4.73 9.39 35.16
CA ALA A 89 5.42 10.33 34.27
C ALA A 89 6.54 9.63 33.48
N CYS A 90 6.83 10.11 32.27
CA CYS A 90 8.03 9.68 31.54
C CYS A 90 9.19 10.62 31.87
N VAL A 91 10.23 10.07 32.51
CA VAL A 91 11.47 10.78 32.78
C VAL A 91 12.46 10.42 31.67
N GLY A 92 12.74 11.38 30.80
CA GLY A 92 13.62 11.20 29.65
C GLY A 92 13.46 12.31 28.61
N VAL A 93 13.60 11.96 27.34
CA VAL A 93 13.58 12.89 26.21
C VAL A 93 12.25 12.86 25.46
N SER A 94 11.82 14.02 24.98
CA SER A 94 10.66 14.15 24.09
C SER A 94 11.15 14.56 22.72
N LEU A 95 10.68 13.88 21.69
CA LEU A 95 11.06 14.11 20.30
C LEU A 95 9.80 14.18 19.43
N THR A 96 9.84 15.04 18.42
CA THR A 96 8.76 15.22 17.45
C THR A 96 9.37 15.48 16.10
N ARG A 97 9.06 14.64 15.11
CA ARG A 97 9.67 14.69 13.78
C ARG A 97 8.72 14.16 12.72
N ASP A 98 8.79 14.76 11.54
CA ASP A 98 8.21 14.20 10.33
C ASP A 98 9.18 13.18 9.74
N VAL A 99 8.63 12.05 9.26
CA VAL A 99 9.40 10.92 8.73
C VAL A 99 8.78 10.50 7.41
N ASP A 100 9.64 10.27 6.43
CA ASP A 100 9.25 9.77 5.11
C ASP A 100 9.67 8.32 4.98
N VAL A 101 8.68 7.45 4.75
CA VAL A 101 8.88 6.02 4.53
C VAL A 101 8.56 5.71 3.08
N SER A 102 9.55 5.23 2.34
CA SER A 102 9.36 4.80 0.96
C SER A 102 9.27 3.28 0.87
N VAL A 103 8.33 2.79 0.07
CA VAL A 103 8.14 1.36 -0.16
C VAL A 103 8.00 1.09 -1.66
N LEU A 104 8.45 -0.10 -2.08
CA LEU A 104 8.23 -0.58 -3.43
C LEU A 104 6.91 -1.33 -3.51
N PRO A 105 6.04 -1.03 -4.49
CA PRO A 105 4.94 -1.90 -4.85
C PRO A 105 5.42 -3.33 -5.11
N ASP A 106 4.65 -4.30 -4.61
CA ASP A 106 4.88 -5.72 -4.84
C ASP A 106 3.58 -6.44 -5.14
N ALA A 107 3.59 -7.29 -6.14
CA ALA A 107 2.44 -8.11 -6.52
C ALA A 107 2.92 -9.53 -6.78
N GLN A 108 2.29 -10.49 -6.10
CA GLN A 108 2.59 -11.91 -6.26
C GLN A 108 1.29 -12.72 -6.24
N GLY A 109 0.96 -13.32 -7.38
CA GLY A 109 -0.29 -14.08 -7.54
C GLY A 109 -1.52 -13.17 -7.42
N GLU A 110 -2.40 -13.46 -6.48
CA GLU A 110 -3.58 -12.63 -6.15
C GLU A 110 -3.30 -11.60 -5.04
N THR A 111 -2.10 -11.61 -4.46
CA THR A 111 -1.74 -10.74 -3.34
C THR A 111 -0.99 -9.50 -3.82
N ILE A 112 -1.48 -8.34 -3.40
CA ILE A 112 -0.79 -7.07 -3.54
C ILE A 112 -0.20 -6.66 -2.19
N GLY A 113 0.90 -5.93 -2.22
CA GLY A 113 1.53 -5.43 -1.02
C GLY A 113 2.68 -4.50 -1.34
N PHE A 114 3.52 -4.32 -0.33
CA PHE A 114 4.68 -3.45 -0.45
C PHE A 114 5.87 -4.14 0.17
N ARG A 115 7.05 -3.88 -0.38
CA ARG A 115 8.32 -4.44 0.08
C ARG A 115 9.38 -3.35 0.16
N ASP A 116 10.55 -3.72 0.70
CA ASP A 116 11.73 -2.85 0.72
C ASP A 116 11.42 -1.45 1.28
N ALA A 117 10.83 -1.45 2.48
CA ALA A 117 10.53 -0.23 3.21
C ALA A 117 11.81 0.42 3.70
N ARG A 118 11.97 1.71 3.37
CA ARG A 118 13.14 2.53 3.68
C ARG A 118 12.70 3.83 4.32
N ILE A 119 13.54 4.37 5.18
CA ILE A 119 13.36 5.73 5.71
C ILE A 119 14.23 6.65 4.86
N ASP A 120 13.60 7.50 4.05
CA ASP A 120 14.32 8.35 3.09
C ASP A 120 14.89 9.60 3.78
N HIS A 121 14.20 10.09 4.82
CA HIS A 121 14.67 11.15 5.70
C HIS A 121 14.83 10.62 7.12
N LEU A 122 16.04 10.15 7.45
CA LEU A 122 16.44 9.81 8.81
C LEU A 122 16.65 11.11 9.59
N SER A 123 15.98 11.27 10.73
CA SER A 123 16.16 12.44 11.57
C SER A 123 17.62 12.53 12.05
N ASP A 124 18.12 13.74 12.32
CA ASP A 124 19.46 13.94 12.90
C ASP A 124 19.66 13.25 14.26
N SER A 125 18.59 12.77 14.90
CA SER A 125 18.65 11.95 16.11
C SER A 125 18.81 10.47 15.76
N ARG A 126 20.01 9.92 16.04
CA ARG A 126 20.33 8.49 15.85
C ARG A 126 19.43 7.58 16.70
N GLU A 127 18.98 8.06 17.84
CA GLU A 127 18.18 7.30 18.81
C GLU A 127 16.78 7.00 18.27
N LEU A 128 16.16 7.98 17.59
CA LEU A 128 14.89 7.79 16.89
C LEU A 128 15.02 6.78 15.75
N ASN A 129 16.09 6.89 14.96
CA ASN A 129 16.34 6.01 13.83
C ASN A 129 16.47 4.54 14.29
N PHE A 130 17.12 4.29 15.42
CA PHE A 130 17.25 2.93 15.97
C PHE A 130 15.91 2.29 16.35
N LEU A 131 14.92 3.08 16.80
CA LEU A 131 13.60 2.57 17.15
C LEU A 131 12.67 2.46 15.94
N LEU A 132 12.76 3.42 15.01
CA LEU A 132 11.86 3.51 13.87
C LEU A 132 12.23 2.54 12.74
N VAL A 133 13.52 2.37 12.45
CA VAL A 133 13.99 1.52 11.34
C VAL A 133 13.52 0.07 11.46
N PRO A 134 13.72 -0.64 12.59
CA PRO A 134 13.33 -2.05 12.70
C PRO A 134 11.81 -2.27 12.67
N PHE A 135 11.05 -1.28 13.15
CA PHE A 135 9.59 -1.33 13.12
C PHE A 135 9.07 -1.15 11.70
N LEU A 136 9.52 -0.08 11.02
CA LEU A 136 9.01 0.28 9.70
C LEU A 136 9.48 -0.68 8.61
N SER A 137 10.66 -1.30 8.76
CA SER A 137 11.16 -2.29 7.79
C SER A 137 10.37 -3.61 7.78
N HIS A 138 9.65 -3.92 8.87
CA HIS A 138 8.95 -5.21 9.02
C HIS A 138 7.43 -5.07 9.17
N GLN A 139 6.94 -4.21 10.05
CA GLN A 139 5.50 -4.12 10.36
C GLN A 139 4.69 -3.47 9.24
N LEU A 140 5.20 -2.38 8.66
CA LEU A 140 4.50 -1.67 7.58
C LEU A 140 4.26 -2.56 6.35
N PRO A 141 5.29 -3.23 5.78
CA PRO A 141 5.08 -4.16 4.67
C PRO A 141 4.08 -5.28 4.99
N GLN A 142 4.13 -5.84 6.20
CA GLN A 142 3.25 -6.93 6.60
C GLN A 142 1.79 -6.48 6.74
N GLN A 143 1.54 -5.29 7.28
CA GLN A 143 0.18 -4.77 7.49
C GLN A 143 -0.45 -4.20 6.22
N MET A 144 0.36 -3.88 5.21
CA MET A 144 -0.14 -3.38 3.92
C MET A 144 -0.22 -4.47 2.85
N LYS A 145 0.00 -5.73 3.21
CA LYS A 145 -0.20 -6.89 2.33
C LYS A 145 -1.67 -7.30 2.34
N VAL A 146 -2.28 -7.35 1.17
CA VAL A 146 -3.70 -7.68 1.01
C VAL A 146 -3.93 -8.64 -0.14
N ASN A 147 -4.78 -9.65 0.07
CA ASN A 147 -5.27 -10.46 -1.02
C ASN A 147 -6.33 -9.67 -1.82
N ALA A 148 -5.98 -9.26 -3.03
CA ALA A 148 -6.85 -8.43 -3.87
C ALA A 148 -8.09 -9.21 -4.33
N ALA A 149 -7.97 -10.52 -4.54
CA ALA A 149 -9.11 -11.35 -4.93
C ALA A 149 -10.15 -11.43 -3.80
N ASP A 150 -9.72 -11.51 -2.54
CA ASP A 150 -10.64 -11.54 -1.40
C ASP A 150 -11.38 -10.21 -1.23
N LEU A 151 -10.68 -9.09 -1.39
CA LEU A 151 -11.32 -7.76 -1.42
C LEU A 151 -12.35 -7.65 -2.55
N MET A 152 -11.98 -8.05 -3.76
CA MET A 152 -12.89 -8.01 -4.91
C MET A 152 -14.11 -8.92 -4.69
N ARG A 153 -13.92 -10.14 -4.18
CA ARG A 153 -15.03 -11.04 -3.84
C ARG A 153 -15.96 -10.41 -2.80
N GLN A 154 -15.43 -9.75 -1.78
CA GLN A 154 -16.23 -9.07 -0.76
C GLN A 154 -17.01 -7.86 -1.29
N LEU A 155 -16.44 -7.11 -2.25
CA LEU A 155 -17.15 -6.00 -2.90
C LEU A 155 -18.26 -6.53 -3.83
N LEU A 156 -17.96 -7.58 -4.61
CA LEU A 156 -18.91 -8.18 -5.54
C LEU A 156 -20.04 -8.91 -4.83
N SER A 157 -19.84 -9.40 -3.60
CA SER A 157 -20.93 -10.03 -2.84
C SER A 157 -22.10 -9.08 -2.55
N ARG A 158 -21.87 -7.76 -2.61
CA ARG A 158 -22.90 -6.72 -2.44
C ARG A 158 -23.49 -6.23 -3.76
N SER A 159 -23.01 -6.75 -4.90
CA SER A 159 -23.40 -6.23 -6.22
C SER A 159 -24.88 -6.42 -6.53
N ALA A 160 -25.49 -7.49 -6.01
CA ALA A 160 -26.91 -7.76 -6.20
C ALA A 160 -27.78 -6.67 -5.55
N GLU A 161 -27.34 -6.15 -4.40
CA GLU A 161 -28.04 -5.09 -3.66
C GLU A 161 -27.95 -3.73 -4.37
N THR A 162 -26.83 -3.46 -5.04
CA THR A 162 -26.58 -2.15 -5.68
C THR A 162 -26.93 -2.11 -7.16
N THR A 163 -26.90 -3.24 -7.87
CA THR A 163 -27.05 -3.30 -9.34
C THR A 163 -28.16 -4.23 -9.81
N GLY A 164 -28.73 -5.05 -8.93
CA GLY A 164 -29.72 -6.09 -9.30
C GLY A 164 -29.11 -7.36 -9.93
N TYR A 165 -27.79 -7.40 -10.14
CA TYR A 165 -27.07 -8.54 -10.70
C TYR A 165 -26.05 -9.11 -9.71
N ALA A 166 -25.99 -10.43 -9.58
CA ALA A 166 -25.00 -11.11 -8.75
C ALA A 166 -23.73 -11.35 -9.56
N PHE A 167 -22.70 -10.54 -9.34
CA PHE A 167 -21.39 -10.71 -9.94
C PHE A 167 -20.53 -11.60 -9.06
N SER A 168 -19.73 -12.48 -9.69
CA SER A 168 -18.75 -13.32 -9.00
C SER A 168 -17.42 -13.31 -9.72
N LEU A 169 -16.33 -13.21 -8.97
CA LEU A 169 -14.95 -13.28 -9.49
C LEU A 169 -14.54 -14.74 -9.63
N THR A 170 -14.24 -15.19 -10.84
CA THR A 170 -13.81 -16.58 -11.10
C THR A 170 -12.30 -16.72 -11.09
N VAL A 171 -11.59 -15.74 -11.65
CA VAL A 171 -10.12 -15.72 -11.67
C VAL A 171 -9.63 -14.28 -11.55
N LEU A 172 -8.54 -14.08 -10.81
CA LEU A 172 -7.78 -12.84 -10.81
C LEU A 172 -6.31 -13.17 -11.01
N LYS A 173 -5.69 -12.54 -12.00
CA LYS A 173 -4.25 -12.58 -12.20
C LYS A 173 -3.73 -11.17 -12.16
N ILE A 174 -2.71 -10.95 -11.35
CA ILE A 174 -2.04 -9.66 -11.25
C ILE A 174 -0.69 -9.81 -11.93
N HIS A 175 -0.49 -9.06 -13.01
CA HIS A 175 0.75 -9.11 -13.79
C HIS A 175 1.79 -8.16 -13.22
N SER A 176 1.37 -6.97 -12.84
CA SER A 176 2.28 -5.97 -12.27
C SER A 176 1.55 -4.95 -11.41
N MET A 177 2.32 -4.29 -10.53
CA MET A 177 1.87 -3.13 -9.77
C MET A 177 2.99 -2.09 -9.80
N LEU A 178 2.77 -0.97 -10.47
CA LEU A 178 3.81 0.01 -10.76
C LEU A 178 3.32 1.43 -10.53
N VAL A 179 4.21 2.30 -10.04
CA VAL A 179 3.92 3.73 -9.97
C VAL A 179 4.05 4.32 -11.38
N GLN A 180 2.99 5.00 -11.84
CA GLN A 180 2.98 5.76 -13.09
C GLN A 180 2.45 7.18 -12.83
N GLY A 181 3.36 8.14 -12.77
CA GLY A 181 3.02 9.53 -12.48
C GLY A 181 2.39 9.66 -11.08
N SER A 182 1.11 10.02 -11.04
CA SER A 182 0.34 10.22 -9.81
C SER A 182 -0.56 9.05 -9.43
N LEU A 183 -0.39 7.88 -10.06
CA LEU A 183 -1.20 6.68 -9.82
C LEU A 183 -0.30 5.47 -9.54
N LEU A 184 -0.78 4.59 -8.68
CA LEU A 184 -0.31 3.21 -8.59
C LEU A 184 -1.17 2.38 -9.54
N VAL A 185 -0.58 1.91 -10.63
CA VAL A 185 -1.27 1.16 -11.69
C VAL A 185 -1.09 -0.33 -11.45
N LEU A 186 -2.21 -1.02 -11.35
CA LEU A 186 -2.28 -2.48 -11.25
C LEU A 186 -2.69 -3.04 -12.61
N ASP A 187 -1.85 -3.89 -13.20
CA ASP A 187 -2.16 -4.61 -14.43
C ASP A 187 -2.77 -5.97 -14.05
N VAL A 188 -4.03 -6.19 -14.43
CA VAL A 188 -4.80 -7.38 -14.06
C VAL A 188 -5.56 -8.00 -15.22
N ASP A 189 -5.69 -9.32 -15.15
CA ASP A 189 -6.71 -10.08 -15.86
C ASP A 189 -7.72 -10.62 -14.86
N ALA A 190 -8.99 -10.23 -15.02
CA ALA A 190 -10.08 -10.70 -14.19
C ALA A 190 -11.13 -11.42 -15.03
N GLY A 191 -11.48 -12.64 -14.62
CA GLY A 191 -12.66 -13.34 -15.10
C GLY A 191 -13.83 -13.10 -14.17
N MET A 192 -14.96 -12.67 -14.72
CA MET A 192 -16.18 -12.42 -13.96
C MET A 192 -17.35 -13.19 -14.58
N LYS A 193 -18.26 -13.64 -13.72
CA LYS A 193 -19.53 -14.26 -14.11
C LYS A 193 -20.69 -13.53 -13.47
N VAL A 194 -21.76 -13.34 -14.25
CA VAL A 194 -23.06 -12.86 -13.76
C VAL A 194 -23.97 -14.06 -13.54
N ASN A 195 -24.62 -14.12 -12.39
CA ASN A 195 -25.62 -15.13 -12.04
C ASN A 195 -27.01 -14.50 -11.90
#